data_AF-A0A934XLK4-F1
#
_entry.id   AF-A0A934XLK4-F1
#
_cell.length_a   1.000
_cell.length_b   1.000
_cell.length_c   1.000
_cell.angle_alpha   90.00
_cell.angle_beta   90.00
_cell.angle_gamma   90.00
#
_symmetry.space_group_name_H-M   'P 1'
#
loop_
_entity.id
_entity.type
_entity.pdbx_description
1 polymer ?
#
loop_
_entity_poly.entity_id
_entity_poly.type
_entity_poly.pdbx_seq_one_letter_code
_entity_poly.pdbx_strand_id
1 'polypeptide(L)'
;MDTQKSQFNRILLTVLIVLYVLTLAAFNYANWAADPEFMQWWMTLVNSVLLSIPLVLLYGAIYVLVVAWRERKALGQVSPRLTRIIHWAPRIAAILIIFFISLFSLDVFSMDAPPLELLGGFLIHNIPSIGMLALLIVAWKRPAVGFVAFLVAGVLFALFFVRDAGSLPNLLIFVFPILLIAGLFYADWKWG
;
A
#
# COMPACT_ATOMS: atom_id res chain seq x y z
N MET A 1 -22.10 -25.12 7.05
CA MET A 1 -21.77 -23.88 6.30
C MET A 1 -20.56 -23.15 6.88
N ASP A 2 -20.36 -23.11 8.20
CA ASP A 2 -19.24 -22.38 8.83
C ASP A 2 -17.85 -22.97 8.58
N THR A 3 -17.74 -24.29 8.44
CA THR A 3 -16.46 -24.99 8.21
C THR A 3 -15.84 -24.66 6.85
N GLN A 4 -16.65 -24.60 5.79
CA GLN A 4 -16.19 -24.25 4.43
C GLN A 4 -15.82 -22.76 4.28
N LYS A 5 -16.51 -21.86 4.99
CA LYS A 5 -16.14 -20.43 5.03
C LYS A 5 -14.77 -20.25 5.68
N SER A 6 -14.57 -20.90 6.83
CA SER A 6 -13.31 -20.90 7.58
C SER A 6 -12.14 -21.49 6.76
N GLN A 7 -12.37 -22.61 6.07
CA GLN A 7 -11.34 -23.25 5.25
C GLN A 7 -10.84 -22.36 4.11
N PHE A 8 -11.75 -21.76 3.33
CA PHE A 8 -11.37 -20.86 2.24
C PHE A 8 -10.56 -19.66 2.74
N ASN A 9 -11.00 -19.00 3.81
CA ASN A 9 -10.31 -17.82 4.34
C ASN A 9 -8.88 -18.19 4.79
N ARG A 10 -8.70 -19.37 5.39
CA ARG A 10 -7.37 -19.89 5.75
C ARG A 10 -6.50 -20.15 4.53
N ILE A 11 -7.04 -20.84 3.51
CA ILE A 11 -6.30 -21.12 2.27
C ILE A 11 -5.88 -19.81 1.59
N LEU A 12 -6.81 -18.87 1.44
CA LEU A 12 -6.52 -17.56 0.86
C LEU A 12 -5.40 -16.85 1.65
N LEU A 13 -5.50 -16.82 2.97
CA LEU A 13 -4.48 -16.21 3.83
C LEU A 13 -3.11 -16.88 3.63
N THR A 14 -3.06 -18.22 3.64
CA THR A 14 -1.81 -18.96 3.41
C THR A 14 -1.21 -18.64 2.05
N VAL A 15 -2.02 -18.62 0.99
CA VAL A 15 -1.56 -18.27 -0.37
C VAL A 15 -0.99 -16.85 -0.39
N LEU A 16 -1.69 -15.87 0.20
CA LEU A 16 -1.23 -14.49 0.21
C LEU A 16 0.04 -14.29 1.05
N ILE A 17 0.20 -15.04 2.16
CA ILE A 17 1.44 -15.04 2.95
C ILE A 17 2.59 -15.61 2.12
N VAL A 18 2.38 -16.71 1.41
CA VAL A 18 3.40 -17.30 0.53
C VAL A 18 3.79 -16.30 -0.57
N LEU A 19 2.82 -15.67 -1.23
CA LEU A 19 3.07 -14.65 -2.25
C LEU A 19 3.82 -13.43 -1.68
N TYR A 20 3.47 -12.99 -0.48
CA TYR A 20 4.18 -11.94 0.25
C TYR A 20 5.65 -12.30 0.47
N VAL A 21 5.93 -13.50 1.01
CA VAL A 21 7.31 -13.95 1.29
C VAL A 21 8.11 -14.09 -0.01
N LEU A 22 7.51 -14.69 -1.05
CA LEU A 22 8.16 -14.85 -2.35
C LEU A 22 8.48 -13.49 -2.99
N THR A 23 7.56 -12.52 -2.89
CA THR A 23 7.76 -11.19 -3.44
C THR A 23 8.84 -10.42 -2.68
N LEU A 24 8.81 -10.48 -1.34
CA LEU A 24 9.85 -9.88 -0.51
C LEU A 24 11.23 -10.49 -0.79
N ALA A 25 11.31 -11.82 -0.94
CA ALA A 25 12.54 -12.52 -1.29
C ALA A 25 13.02 -12.13 -2.70
N ALA A 26 12.11 -12.00 -3.68
CA ALA A 26 12.45 -11.58 -5.03
C ALA A 26 13.03 -10.16 -5.07
N PHE A 27 12.46 -9.21 -4.32
CA PHE A 27 13.00 -7.86 -4.22
C PHE A 27 14.37 -7.82 -3.56
N ASN A 28 14.56 -8.55 -2.46
CA ASN A 28 15.86 -8.64 -1.79
C ASN A 28 16.92 -9.29 -2.70
N TYR A 29 16.56 -10.36 -3.39
CA TYR A 29 17.44 -11.01 -4.35
C TYR A 29 17.78 -10.09 -5.52
N ALA A 30 16.82 -9.36 -6.08
CA ALA A 30 17.07 -8.42 -7.17
C ALA A 30 18.02 -7.29 -6.75
N ASN A 31 17.84 -6.73 -5.54
CA ASN A 31 18.74 -5.74 -4.98
C ASN A 31 20.15 -6.30 -4.79
N TRP A 32 20.27 -7.51 -4.24
CA TRP A 32 21.57 -8.18 -4.07
C TRP A 32 22.24 -8.51 -5.41
N ALA A 33 21.48 -9.00 -6.39
CA ALA A 33 22.01 -9.36 -7.71
C ALA A 33 22.46 -8.13 -8.52
N ALA A 34 21.87 -6.96 -8.25
CA ALA A 34 22.29 -5.70 -8.86
C ALA A 34 23.65 -5.21 -8.31
N ASP A 35 23.94 -5.45 -7.03
CA ASP A 35 25.21 -5.09 -6.41
C ASP A 35 25.65 -6.09 -5.30
N PRO A 36 26.28 -7.21 -5.68
CA PRO A 36 26.64 -8.26 -4.73
C PRO A 36 27.80 -7.88 -3.80
N GLU A 37 28.71 -7.01 -4.25
CA GLU A 37 29.97 -6.70 -3.56
C GLU A 37 29.79 -5.68 -2.42
N PHE A 38 28.77 -4.82 -2.50
CA PHE A 38 28.48 -3.80 -1.49
C PHE A 38 27.35 -4.20 -0.52
N MET A 39 27.00 -5.50 -0.45
CA MET A 39 25.88 -5.99 0.34
C MET A 39 26.11 -5.88 1.85
N GLN A 40 25.45 -4.90 2.49
CA GLN A 40 25.39 -4.79 3.94
C GLN A 40 24.15 -5.51 4.49
N TRP A 41 24.37 -6.56 5.29
CA TRP A 41 23.30 -7.42 5.82
C TRP A 41 22.27 -6.63 6.66
N TRP A 42 22.71 -5.63 7.43
CA TRP A 42 21.82 -4.82 8.25
C TRP A 42 20.92 -3.92 7.39
N MET A 43 21.44 -3.33 6.31
CA MET A 43 20.64 -2.52 5.37
C MET A 43 19.58 -3.37 4.70
N THR A 44 19.93 -4.62 4.36
CA THR A 44 18.99 -5.58 3.77
C THR A 44 17.83 -5.88 4.72
N LEU A 45 18.12 -6.05 6.01
CA LEU A 45 17.08 -6.23 7.02
C LEU A 45 16.20 -4.99 7.15
N VAL A 46 16.79 -3.80 7.22
CA VAL A 46 16.04 -2.53 7.30
C VAL A 46 15.16 -2.34 6.06
N ASN A 47 15.72 -2.52 4.87
CA ASN A 47 15.00 -2.42 3.60
C ASN A 47 13.88 -3.45 3.50
N SER A 48 14.11 -4.67 4.00
CA SER A 48 13.07 -5.70 4.07
C SER A 48 11.91 -5.27 4.96
N VAL A 49 12.20 -4.71 6.14
CA VAL A 49 11.17 -4.18 7.05
C VAL A 49 10.41 -3.02 6.42
N LEU A 50 11.11 -2.10 5.76
CA LEU A 50 10.49 -0.96 5.06
C LEU A 50 9.61 -1.43 3.89
N LEU A 51 10.11 -2.34 3.05
CA LEU A 51 9.39 -2.90 1.92
C LEU A 51 8.20 -3.77 2.36
N SER A 52 8.24 -4.32 3.58
CA SER A 52 7.09 -5.05 4.14
C SER A 52 5.86 -4.16 4.28
N ILE A 53 6.01 -2.84 4.47
CA ILE A 53 4.88 -1.91 4.63
C ILE A 53 3.96 -1.94 3.39
N PRO A 54 4.41 -1.55 2.18
CA PRO A 54 3.54 -1.57 0.99
C PRO A 54 3.09 -2.99 0.62
N LEU A 55 3.90 -4.03 0.87
CA LEU A 55 3.50 -5.41 0.57
C LEU A 55 2.40 -5.91 1.53
N VAL A 56 2.46 -5.59 2.82
CA VAL A 56 1.37 -5.89 3.76
C VAL A 56 0.09 -5.15 3.37
N LEU A 57 0.20 -3.89 2.92
CA LEU A 57 -0.95 -3.15 2.41
C LEU A 57 -1.54 -3.80 1.16
N LEU A 58 -0.69 -4.21 0.21
CA LEU A 58 -1.07 -4.92 -1.03
C LEU A 58 -1.84 -6.21 -0.71
N TYR A 59 -1.20 -7.16 -0.03
CA TYR A 59 -1.80 -8.48 0.22
C TYR A 59 -2.92 -8.43 1.26
N GLY A 60 -2.80 -7.55 2.27
CA GLY A 60 -3.85 -7.33 3.27
C GLY A 60 -5.12 -6.74 2.66
N ALA A 61 -5.00 -5.76 1.76
CA ALA A 61 -6.15 -5.20 1.06
C ALA A 61 -6.80 -6.23 0.13
N ILE A 62 -6.00 -7.03 -0.60
CA ILE A 62 -6.53 -8.16 -1.41
C ILE A 62 -7.32 -9.12 -0.53
N TYR A 63 -6.77 -9.53 0.62
CA TYR A 63 -7.46 -10.43 1.54
C TYR A 63 -8.83 -9.88 1.97
N VAL A 64 -8.85 -8.63 2.46
CA VAL A 64 -10.09 -7.98 2.94
C VAL A 64 -11.12 -7.89 1.81
N LEU A 65 -10.71 -7.43 0.62
CA LEU A 65 -11.61 -7.28 -0.52
C LEU A 65 -12.17 -8.60 -1.01
N VAL A 66 -11.34 -9.64 -1.15
CA VAL A 66 -11.78 -10.97 -1.61
C VAL A 66 -12.72 -11.62 -0.60
N VAL A 67 -12.40 -11.54 0.70
CA VAL A 67 -13.27 -12.10 1.76
C VAL A 67 -14.60 -11.37 1.79
N ALA A 68 -14.60 -10.03 1.73
CA ALA A 68 -15.81 -9.21 1.72
C ALA A 68 -16.69 -9.47 0.49
N TRP A 69 -16.08 -9.53 -0.70
CA TRP A 69 -16.77 -9.81 -1.94
C TRP A 69 -17.42 -11.20 -1.93
N ARG A 70 -16.67 -12.23 -1.48
CA ARG A 70 -17.19 -13.59 -1.38
C ARG A 70 -18.34 -13.69 -0.39
N GLU A 71 -18.20 -13.09 0.79
CA GLU A 71 -19.23 -13.12 1.82
C GLU A 71 -20.53 -12.46 1.33
N ARG A 72 -20.41 -11.29 0.70
CA ARG A 72 -21.55 -10.59 0.10
C ARG A 72 -22.20 -11.40 -1.03
N LYS A 73 -21.41 -12.03 -1.91
CA LYS A 73 -21.95 -12.86 -3.00
C LYS A 73 -22.68 -14.10 -2.48
N ALA A 74 -22.23 -14.68 -1.37
CA ALA A 74 -22.84 -15.87 -0.78
C ALA A 74 -24.07 -15.58 0.08
N LEU A 75 -24.08 -14.46 0.83
CA LEU A 75 -25.10 -14.15 1.83
C LEU A 75 -25.96 -12.92 1.50
N GLY A 76 -25.66 -12.20 0.42
CA GLY A 76 -26.28 -10.92 0.06
C GLY A 76 -25.82 -9.73 0.91
N GLN A 77 -25.22 -9.98 2.08
CA GLN A 77 -24.76 -8.99 3.04
C GLN A 77 -23.38 -9.37 3.62
N VAL A 78 -22.71 -8.39 4.22
CA VAL A 78 -21.43 -8.57 4.90
C VAL A 78 -21.66 -8.63 6.41
N SER A 79 -20.98 -9.52 7.13
CA SER A 79 -21.13 -9.60 8.59
C SER A 79 -20.66 -8.32 9.30
N PRO A 80 -21.25 -7.97 10.47
CA PRO A 80 -20.95 -6.72 11.18
C PRO A 80 -19.46 -6.54 11.53
N ARG A 81 -18.75 -7.64 11.82
CA ARG A 81 -17.31 -7.62 12.08
C ARG A 81 -16.53 -7.18 10.85
N LEU A 82 -16.89 -7.72 9.68
CA LEU A 82 -16.22 -7.42 8.43
C LEU A 82 -16.58 -6.02 7.93
N THR A 83 -17.82 -5.55 8.14
CA THR A 83 -18.21 -4.14 7.91
C THR A 83 -17.29 -3.18 8.68
N ARG A 84 -17.02 -3.46 9.96
CA ARG A 84 -16.08 -2.63 10.75
C ARG A 84 -14.66 -2.66 10.20
N ILE A 85 -14.18 -3.82 9.73
CA ILE A 85 -12.87 -3.94 9.08
C ILE A 85 -12.82 -3.13 7.79
N ILE A 86 -13.81 -3.28 6.91
CA ILE A 86 -13.92 -2.55 5.65
C ILE A 86 -13.97 -1.03 5.89
N HIS A 87 -14.60 -0.59 6.97
CA HIS A 87 -14.65 0.83 7.32
C HIS A 87 -13.27 1.40 7.69
N TRP A 88 -12.52 0.72 8.57
CA TRP A 88 -11.26 1.24 9.09
C TRP A 88 -10.03 0.91 8.23
N ALA A 89 -10.04 -0.23 7.54
CA ALA A 89 -8.93 -0.69 6.70
C ALA A 89 -8.42 0.36 5.70
N PRO A 90 -9.25 1.02 4.86
CA PRO A 90 -8.75 2.02 3.91
C PRO A 90 -8.11 3.23 4.60
N ARG A 91 -8.57 3.66 5.78
CA ARG A 91 -7.97 4.81 6.49
C ARG A 91 -6.61 4.45 7.05
N ILE A 92 -6.51 3.31 7.73
CA ILE A 92 -5.25 2.84 8.29
C ILE A 92 -4.25 2.59 7.16
N ALA A 93 -4.68 1.92 6.08
CA ALA A 93 -3.84 1.67 4.92
C ALA A 93 -3.38 2.97 4.22
N ALA A 94 -4.27 3.96 4.09
CA ALA A 94 -3.93 5.27 3.56
C ALA A 94 -2.89 5.99 4.43
N ILE A 95 -3.05 6.00 5.76
CA ILE A 95 -2.06 6.61 6.68
C ILE A 95 -0.70 5.94 6.53
N LEU A 96 -0.68 4.61 6.51
CA LEU A 96 0.55 3.83 6.38
C LEU A 96 1.26 4.08 5.05
N ILE A 97 0.54 4.11 3.92
CA ILE A 97 1.17 4.39 2.62
C ILE A 97 1.65 5.85 2.51
N ILE A 98 0.91 6.81 3.07
CA ILE A 98 1.32 8.23 3.12
C ILE A 98 2.62 8.37 3.91
N PHE A 99 2.68 7.72 5.08
CA PHE A 99 3.89 7.74 5.89
C PHE A 99 5.05 7.06 5.16
N PHE A 100 4.83 5.89 4.56
CA PHE A 100 5.85 5.19 3.77
C PHE A 100 6.39 6.06 2.64
N ILE A 101 5.54 6.73 1.86
CA ILE A 101 5.97 7.62 0.77
C ILE A 101 6.75 8.83 1.33
N SER A 102 6.37 9.37 2.50
CA SER A 102 7.11 10.47 3.12
C SER A 102 8.54 10.09 3.53
N LEU A 103 8.84 8.80 3.77
CA LEU A 103 10.19 8.37 4.13
C LEU A 103 11.22 8.67 3.03
N PHE A 104 10.82 8.61 1.76
CA PHE A 104 11.71 8.91 0.63
C PHE A 104 12.16 10.37 0.57
N SER A 105 11.43 11.29 1.22
CA SER A 105 11.85 12.69 1.32
C SER A 105 13.06 12.90 2.24
N LEU A 106 13.36 11.93 3.11
CA LEU A 106 14.46 12.03 4.07
C LEU A 106 15.82 11.97 3.39
N ASP A 107 15.88 11.44 2.16
CA ASP A 107 17.10 11.36 1.36
C ASP A 107 17.70 12.75 1.09
N VAL A 108 16.89 13.81 1.11
CA VAL A 108 17.36 15.21 0.99
C VAL A 108 18.39 15.56 2.06
N PHE A 109 18.29 15.02 3.27
CA PHE A 109 19.21 15.32 4.37
C PHE A 109 20.60 14.69 4.21
N SER A 110 20.81 13.86 3.18
CA SER A 110 22.14 13.35 2.82
C SER A 110 22.93 14.31 1.93
N MET A 111 22.32 15.39 1.44
CA MET A 111 22.97 16.38 0.59
C MET A 111 23.78 17.40 1.39
N ASP A 112 24.91 17.85 0.84
CA ASP A 112 25.71 18.94 1.39
C ASP A 112 25.12 20.30 0.95
N ALA A 113 24.14 20.79 1.72
CA ALA A 113 23.43 22.04 1.44
C ALA A 113 23.08 22.81 2.73
N PRO A 114 22.87 24.14 2.65
CA PRO A 114 22.42 24.94 3.79
C PRO A 114 21.10 24.44 4.39
N PRO A 115 20.86 24.60 5.70
CA PRO A 115 19.66 24.09 6.37
C PRO A 115 18.32 24.55 5.74
N LEU A 116 18.27 25.77 5.20
CA LEU A 116 17.07 26.30 4.55
C LEU A 116 16.78 25.59 3.21
N GLU A 117 17.82 25.24 2.46
CA GLU A 117 17.69 24.50 1.21
C GLU A 117 17.27 23.05 1.47
N LEU A 118 17.83 22.41 2.52
CA LEU A 118 17.40 21.08 2.97
C LEU A 118 15.92 21.08 3.39
N LEU A 119 15.48 22.09 4.15
CA LEU A 119 14.07 22.21 4.53
C LEU A 119 13.16 22.42 3.31
N GLY A 120 13.56 23.27 2.37
CA GLY A 120 12.82 23.48 1.12
C GLY A 120 12.72 22.19 0.29
N GLY A 121 13.84 21.49 0.13
CA GLY A 121 13.90 20.19 -0.56
C GLY A 121 13.00 19.15 0.09
N PHE A 122 13.03 19.04 1.42
CA PHE A 122 12.20 18.11 2.19
C PHE A 122 10.70 18.39 1.99
N LEU A 123 10.29 19.66 2.00
CA LEU A 123 8.89 20.04 1.76
C LEU A 123 8.43 19.74 0.33
N ILE A 124 9.28 20.01 -0.67
CA ILE A 124 8.98 19.74 -2.08
C ILE A 124 8.85 18.23 -2.32
N HIS A 125 9.76 17.42 -1.78
CA HIS A 125 9.70 15.96 -1.92
C HIS A 125 8.49 15.35 -1.20
N ASN A 126 7.94 16.05 -0.19
CA ASN A 126 6.71 15.63 0.50
C ASN A 126 5.41 16.10 -0.16
N ILE A 127 5.44 16.86 -1.26
CA ILE A 127 4.22 17.28 -1.97
C ILE A 127 3.27 16.10 -2.28
N PRO A 128 3.74 14.94 -2.78
CA PRO A 128 2.87 13.78 -3.01
C PRO A 128 2.19 13.29 -1.73
N SER A 129 2.94 13.13 -0.63
CA SER A 129 2.44 12.66 0.66
C SER A 129 1.46 13.65 1.29
N ILE A 130 1.76 14.94 1.24
CA ILE A 130 0.88 16.02 1.73
C ILE A 130 -0.42 16.06 0.92
N GLY A 131 -0.33 15.92 -0.40
CA GLY A 131 -1.51 15.83 -1.28
C GLY A 131 -2.39 14.64 -0.92
N MET A 132 -1.81 13.45 -0.75
CA MET A 132 -2.54 12.25 -0.32
C MET A 132 -3.16 12.40 1.08
N LEU A 133 -2.48 13.08 2.01
CA LEU A 133 -3.02 13.40 3.33
C LEU A 133 -4.24 14.30 3.23
N ALA A 134 -4.19 15.36 2.41
CA ALA A 134 -5.34 16.22 2.16
C ALA A 134 -6.52 15.43 1.56
N LEU A 135 -6.25 14.55 0.60
CA LEU A 135 -7.27 13.65 0.03
C LEU A 135 -7.90 12.75 1.12
N LEU A 136 -7.08 12.17 2.00
CA LEU A 136 -7.57 11.34 3.11
C LEU A 136 -8.44 12.13 4.10
N ILE A 137 -8.06 13.36 4.44
CA ILE A 137 -8.84 14.23 5.33
C ILE A 137 -10.24 14.47 4.76
N VAL A 138 -10.33 14.79 3.46
CA VAL A 138 -11.62 15.00 2.79
C VAL A 138 -12.41 13.69 2.67
N ALA A 139 -11.73 12.58 2.41
CA ALA A 139 -12.33 11.25 2.29
C ALA A 139 -12.77 10.63 3.62
N TRP A 140 -12.31 11.17 4.77
CA TRP A 140 -12.41 10.52 6.08
C TRP A 140 -13.82 9.99 6.40
N LYS A 141 -14.83 10.85 6.22
CA LYS A 141 -16.26 10.54 6.40
C LYS A 141 -17.02 10.35 5.09
N ARG A 142 -16.35 10.38 3.94
CA ARG A 142 -16.96 10.34 2.60
C ARG A 142 -16.28 9.25 1.76
N PRO A 143 -16.67 7.97 1.94
CA PRO A 143 -15.98 6.84 1.32
C PRO A 143 -15.95 6.90 -0.22
N ALA A 144 -17.03 7.40 -0.84
CA ALA A 144 -17.10 7.63 -2.28
C ALA A 144 -16.01 8.61 -2.78
N VAL A 145 -15.76 9.67 -2.02
CA VAL A 145 -14.68 10.63 -2.32
C VAL A 145 -13.33 9.95 -2.14
N GLY A 146 -13.16 9.13 -1.10
CA GLY A 146 -11.95 8.34 -0.90
C GLY A 146 -11.65 7.39 -2.06
N PHE A 147 -12.66 6.71 -2.60
CA PHE A 147 -12.50 5.84 -3.75
C PHE A 147 -11.99 6.63 -4.96
N VAL A 148 -12.65 7.72 -5.34
CA VAL A 148 -12.25 8.52 -6.50
C VAL A 148 -10.87 9.15 -6.28
N ALA A 149 -10.63 9.70 -5.08
CA ALA A 149 -9.37 10.37 -4.76
C ALA A 149 -8.16 9.42 -4.83
N PHE A 150 -8.24 8.25 -4.19
CA PHE A 150 -7.14 7.28 -4.22
C PHE A 150 -7.04 6.56 -5.56
N LEU A 151 -8.13 6.42 -6.32
CA LEU A 151 -8.08 5.93 -7.70
C LEU A 151 -7.29 6.88 -8.59
N VAL A 152 -7.60 8.18 -8.53
CA VAL A 152 -6.87 9.23 -9.27
C VAL A 152 -5.42 9.28 -8.80
N ALA A 153 -5.16 9.24 -7.49
CA ALA A 153 -3.80 9.20 -6.96
C ALA A 153 -3.01 8.00 -7.50
N GLY A 154 -3.58 6.80 -7.52
CA GLY A 154 -2.92 5.60 -8.05
C GLY A 154 -2.59 5.74 -9.54
N VAL A 155 -3.51 6.32 -10.34
CA VAL A 155 -3.26 6.61 -11.76
C VAL A 155 -2.15 7.65 -11.93
N LEU A 156 -2.16 8.74 -11.17
CA LEU A 156 -1.10 9.75 -11.22
C LEU A 156 0.26 9.14 -10.82
N PHE A 157 0.30 8.32 -9.78
CA PHE A 157 1.52 7.62 -9.39
C PHE A 157 2.03 6.71 -10.51
N ALA A 158 1.15 5.96 -11.18
CA ALA A 158 1.54 5.15 -12.33
C ALA A 158 2.11 6.03 -13.45
N LEU A 159 1.41 7.12 -13.80
CA LEU A 159 1.84 8.02 -14.85
C LEU A 159 3.18 8.67 -14.55
N PHE A 160 3.44 9.11 -13.31
CA PHE A 160 4.68 9.82 -12.98
C PHE A 160 5.85 8.89 -12.69
N PHE A 161 5.62 7.73 -12.06
CA PHE A 161 6.67 6.86 -11.53
C PHE A 161 6.85 5.54 -12.31
N VAL A 162 6.06 5.27 -13.35
CA VAL A 162 6.22 4.09 -14.22
C VAL A 162 6.38 4.55 -15.67
N ARG A 163 7.63 4.74 -16.10
CA ARG A 163 8.00 5.31 -17.41
C ARG A 163 8.67 4.32 -18.36
N ASP A 164 9.25 3.26 -17.81
CA ASP A 164 10.04 2.27 -18.54
C ASP A 164 10.04 0.91 -17.81
N ALA A 165 10.67 -0.10 -18.42
CA ALA A 165 10.73 -1.45 -17.87
C ALA A 165 11.43 -1.54 -16.51
N GLY A 166 12.44 -0.71 -16.24
CA GLY A 166 13.16 -0.67 -14.97
C GLY A 166 12.30 -0.11 -13.83
N SER A 167 11.34 0.74 -14.15
CA SER A 167 10.39 1.31 -13.18
C SER A 167 9.17 0.41 -12.87
N LEU A 168 9.02 -0.75 -13.51
CA LEU A 168 7.90 -1.68 -13.26
C LEU A 168 7.73 -2.10 -11.80
N PRO A 169 8.79 -2.28 -10.98
CA PRO A 169 8.61 -2.60 -9.55
C PRO A 169 7.81 -1.55 -8.77
N ASN A 170 7.77 -0.29 -9.24
CA ASN A 170 6.96 0.77 -8.64
C ASN A 170 5.45 0.47 -8.72
N LEU A 171 5.02 -0.40 -9.64
CA LEU A 171 3.64 -0.88 -9.67
C LEU A 171 3.27 -1.64 -8.40
N LEU A 172 4.14 -2.53 -7.92
CA LEU A 172 3.90 -3.34 -6.73
C LEU A 172 4.09 -2.55 -5.44
N ILE A 173 5.05 -1.62 -5.42
CA ILE A 173 5.42 -0.86 -4.21
C ILE A 173 4.47 0.32 -3.96
N PHE A 174 4.01 1.00 -5.02
CA PHE A 174 3.22 2.22 -4.88
C PHE A 174 1.83 2.09 -5.51
N VAL A 175 1.77 1.78 -6.80
CA VAL A 175 0.52 1.91 -7.57
C VAL A 175 -0.55 0.94 -7.09
N PHE A 176 -0.26 -0.37 -7.03
CA PHE A 176 -1.24 -1.37 -6.63
C PHE A 176 -1.70 -1.22 -5.17
N PRO A 177 -0.83 -0.95 -4.17
CA PRO A 177 -1.28 -0.60 -2.84
C PRO A 177 -2.26 0.58 -2.82
N ILE A 178 -1.96 1.67 -3.55
CA ILE A 178 -2.83 2.86 -3.63
C ILE A 178 -4.18 2.52 -4.30
N LEU A 179 -4.17 1.77 -5.41
CA LEU A 179 -5.38 1.35 -6.10
C LEU A 179 -6.24 0.40 -5.25
N LEU A 180 -5.61 -0.47 -4.46
CA LEU A 180 -6.32 -1.34 -3.54
C LEU A 180 -6.90 -0.59 -2.34
N ILE A 181 -6.22 0.47 -1.87
CA ILE A 181 -6.80 1.42 -0.90
C ILE A 181 -8.05 2.08 -1.51
N ALA A 182 -8.02 2.46 -2.78
CA ALA A 182 -9.22 2.92 -3.47
C ALA A 182 -10.32 1.83 -3.48
N GLY A 183 -9.96 0.58 -3.78
CA GLY A 183 -10.86 -0.57 -3.69
C GLY A 183 -11.48 -0.76 -2.30
N LEU A 184 -10.69 -0.57 -1.23
CA LEU A 184 -11.17 -0.62 0.15
C LEU A 184 -12.14 0.53 0.46
N PHE A 185 -11.88 1.75 -0.02
CA PHE A 185 -12.85 2.85 0.08
C PHE A 185 -14.14 2.58 -0.71
N TYR A 186 -14.04 1.92 -1.86
CA TYR A 186 -15.23 1.48 -2.62
C TYR A 186 -16.04 0.45 -1.84
N ALA A 187 -15.36 -0.53 -1.21
CA ALA A 187 -16.00 -1.52 -0.36
C ALA A 187 -16.73 -0.86 0.82
N ASP A 188 -16.11 0.13 1.48
CA ASP A 188 -16.74 0.91 2.55
C ASP A 188 -17.92 1.75 2.04
N TRP A 189 -17.84 2.29 0.83
CA TRP A 189 -18.96 3.04 0.26
C TRP A 189 -20.17 2.15 -0.07
N LYS A 190 -19.94 0.92 -0.57
CA LYS A 190 -21.02 0.05 -1.07
C LYS A 190 -21.51 -0.97 -0.07
N TRP A 191 -20.66 -1.38 0.87
CA TRP A 191 -20.91 -2.48 1.80
C TRP A 191 -20.75 -2.06 3.27
N GLY A 192 -20.29 -0.83 3.52
CA GLY A 192 -20.26 -0.18 4.82
C GLY A 192 -21.63 0.29 5.30
#